data_AF-A0A847P543-F1
#
_entry.id   AF-A0A847P543-F1
#
_cell.length_a   1.000
_cell.length_b   1.000
_cell.length_c   1.000
_cell.angle_alpha   90.00
_cell.angle_beta   90.00
_cell.angle_gamma   90.00
#
_symmetry.space_group_name_H-M   'P 1'
#
loop_
_entity.id
_entity.type
_entity.pdbx_description
1 polymer ?
#
loop_
_entity_poly.entity_id
_entity_poly.type
_entity_poly.pdbx_seq_one_letter_code
_entity_poly.pdbx_strand_id
1 'polypeptide(L)'
;MQYEIENSIPAPVQEFYELYQQNFSSVSFPDVSLEILDKLISDVHEKMKALEEARALLDTAQQNLENSQNELLQKSMRALAYAKIYAEDQEELFKQLSSLNLAKSSRSSRKSSSEPGEVKRTRSKKQEKTEAAEEAQVAEV
;
A
#
# COMPACT_ATOMS: atom_id res chain seq x y z
N MET A 1 16.66 -2.67 -4.65
CA MET A 1 16.13 -3.98 -5.09
C MET A 1 16.41 -4.08 -6.57
N GLN A 2 17.44 -4.83 -6.95
CA GLN A 2 17.76 -5.08 -8.35
C GLN A 2 16.68 -6.03 -8.87
N TYR A 3 15.75 -5.52 -9.68
CA TYR A 3 14.78 -6.38 -10.35
C TYR A 3 15.55 -7.03 -11.50
N GLU A 4 15.88 -8.31 -11.34
CA GLU A 4 16.62 -9.10 -12.33
C GLU A 4 16.01 -8.90 -13.72
N ILE A 5 16.80 -8.29 -14.61
CA ILE A 5 16.50 -8.14 -16.04
C ILE A 5 16.25 -9.52 -16.69
N GLU A 6 16.70 -10.60 -16.03
CA GLU A 6 16.54 -11.99 -16.44
C GLU A 6 15.07 -12.45 -16.51
N ASN A 7 14.16 -11.83 -15.77
CA ASN A 7 12.74 -12.23 -15.71
C ASN A 7 11.79 -11.28 -16.45
N SER A 8 12.29 -10.53 -17.43
CA SER A 8 11.45 -9.56 -18.15
C SER A 8 10.50 -10.21 -19.16
N ILE A 9 10.79 -11.44 -19.59
CA ILE A 9 9.99 -12.23 -20.52
C ILE A 9 9.52 -13.48 -19.77
N PRO A 10 8.24 -13.89 -19.90
CA PRO A 10 7.76 -15.12 -19.26
C PRO A 10 8.58 -16.34 -19.68
N ALA A 11 8.97 -17.18 -18.72
CA ALA A 11 9.80 -18.37 -18.98
C ALA A 11 9.28 -19.26 -20.13
N PRO A 12 7.95 -19.52 -20.28
CA PRO A 12 7.45 -20.31 -21.41
C PRO A 12 7.71 -19.68 -22.79
N VAL A 13 7.80 -18.34 -22.86
CA VAL A 13 8.07 -17.61 -24.11
C VAL A 13 9.56 -17.65 -24.45
N GLN A 14 10.43 -17.61 -23.44
CA GLN A 14 11.88 -17.81 -23.63
C GLN A 14 12.18 -19.24 -24.08
N GLU A 15 11.60 -20.25 -23.42
CA GLU A 15 11.74 -21.66 -23.81
C GLU A 15 11.23 -21.89 -25.25
N PHE A 16 10.09 -21.30 -25.61
CA PHE A 16 9.59 -21.36 -26.98
C PHE A 16 10.55 -20.71 -27.97
N TYR A 17 11.09 -19.52 -27.65
CA TYR A 17 12.05 -18.82 -28.51
C TYR A 17 13.31 -19.65 -28.75
N GLU A 18 13.86 -20.26 -27.70
CA GLU A 18 15.04 -21.12 -27.80
C GLU A 18 14.77 -22.36 -28.67
N LEU A 19 13.64 -23.03 -28.47
CA LEU A 19 13.22 -24.15 -29.33
C LEU A 19 12.99 -23.72 -30.79
N TYR A 20 12.43 -22.53 -30.98
CA TYR A 20 12.19 -21.94 -32.29
C TYR A 20 13.50 -21.64 -33.02
N GLN A 21 14.48 -21.10 -32.31
CA GLN A 21 15.83 -20.83 -32.82
C GLN A 21 16.57 -22.12 -33.22
N GLN A 22 16.43 -23.19 -32.44
CA GLN A 22 17.10 -24.46 -32.70
C GLN A 22 16.48 -25.23 -33.88
N ASN A 23 15.15 -25.26 -34.00
CA ASN A 23 14.46 -26.17 -34.93
C ASN A 23 13.91 -25.48 -36.19
N PHE A 24 13.69 -24.17 -36.16
CA PHE A 24 12.99 -23.43 -37.21
C PHE A 24 13.81 -22.26 -37.77
N SER A 25 15.12 -22.23 -37.51
CA SER A 25 16.03 -21.17 -38.02
C SER A 25 16.07 -21.02 -39.54
N SER A 26 15.73 -22.07 -40.28
CA SER A 26 15.67 -22.06 -41.75
C SER A 26 14.27 -21.75 -42.32
N VAL A 27 13.26 -21.56 -41.46
CA VAL A 27 11.87 -21.31 -41.88
C VAL A 27 11.50 -19.88 -41.53
N SER A 28 11.13 -19.10 -42.55
CA SER A 28 10.65 -17.73 -42.38
C SER A 28 9.15 -17.69 -42.64
N PHE A 29 8.37 -17.35 -41.62
CA PHE A 29 6.95 -17.03 -41.80
C PHE A 29 6.80 -15.51 -41.99
N PRO A 30 5.79 -15.05 -42.76
CA PRO A 30 5.63 -13.63 -43.11
C PRO A 30 5.60 -12.64 -41.93
N ASP A 31 5.09 -13.07 -40.77
CA ASP A 31 4.98 -12.24 -39.56
C ASP A 31 5.71 -12.82 -38.34
N VAL A 32 6.33 -13.99 -38.49
CA VAL A 32 7.01 -14.70 -37.41
C VAL A 32 8.34 -15.22 -37.94
N SER A 33 9.34 -14.37 -37.85
CA SER A 33 10.72 -14.73 -38.12
C SER A 33 11.54 -14.60 -36.83
N LEU A 34 12.70 -15.26 -36.79
CA LEU A 34 13.64 -15.09 -35.69
C LEU A 34 14.04 -13.62 -35.51
N GLU A 35 14.22 -12.88 -36.60
CA GLU A 35 14.56 -11.45 -36.53
C GLU A 35 13.45 -10.61 -35.88
N ILE A 36 12.18 -10.94 -36.12
CA ILE A 36 11.05 -10.23 -35.51
C ILE A 36 10.97 -10.57 -34.02
N LEU A 37 11.13 -11.84 -33.66
CA LEU A 37 11.10 -12.28 -32.26
C LEU A 37 12.28 -11.69 -31.46
N ASP A 38 13.48 -11.68 -32.03
CA ASP A 38 14.68 -11.10 -31.40
C ASP A 38 14.53 -9.59 -31.15
N LYS A 39 13.97 -8.87 -32.13
CA LYS A 39 13.61 -7.45 -31.96
C LYS A 39 12.58 -7.24 -30.86
N LEU A 40 11.52 -8.05 -30.81
CA LEU A 40 10.50 -7.93 -29.77
C LEU A 40 11.06 -8.23 -28.38
N ILE A 41 11.93 -9.23 -28.25
CA ILE A 41 12.65 -9.56 -27.02
C ILE A 41 13.53 -8.38 -26.58
N SER A 42 14.30 -7.82 -27.52
CA SER A 42 15.15 -6.65 -27.27
C SER A 42 14.33 -5.44 -26.84
N ASP A 43 13.23 -5.14 -27.52
CA ASP A 43 12.30 -4.06 -27.18
C ASP A 43 11.71 -4.21 -25.77
N VAL A 44 11.39 -5.45 -25.36
CA VAL A 44 10.90 -5.72 -24.00
C VAL A 44 11.99 -5.43 -22.96
N HIS A 45 13.23 -5.84 -23.21
CA HIS A 45 14.35 -5.53 -22.33
C HIS A 45 14.62 -4.02 -22.23
N GLU A 46 14.59 -3.29 -23.35
CA GLU A 46 14.75 -1.83 -23.35
C GLU A 46 13.64 -1.13 -22.56
N LYS A 47 12.38 -1.53 -22.77
CA LYS A 47 11.23 -0.99 -22.03
C LYS A 47 11.32 -1.28 -20.55
N MET A 48 11.82 -2.45 -20.16
CA MET A 48 12.00 -2.80 -18.75
C MET A 48 13.07 -1.94 -18.10
N LYS A 49 14.19 -1.72 -18.78
CA LYS A 49 15.24 -0.81 -18.31
C LYS A 49 14.71 0.62 -18.12
N ALA A 50 13.95 1.14 -19.10
CA ALA A 50 13.32 2.44 -19.00
C ALA A 50 12.32 2.52 -17.82
N LEU A 51 11.59 1.43 -17.56
CA LEU A 51 10.69 1.34 -16.41
C LEU A 51 11.45 1.33 -15.09
N GLU A 52 12.60 0.65 -14.99
CA GLU A 52 13.45 0.66 -13.80
C GLU A 52 13.99 2.07 -13.52
N GLU A 53 14.50 2.75 -14.56
CA GLU A 53 14.95 4.14 -14.46
C GLU A 53 13.82 5.08 -14.00
N ALA A 54 12.63 4.95 -14.58
CA ALA A 54 11.46 5.74 -14.19
C ALA A 54 11.04 5.45 -12.73
N ARG A 55 11.14 4.20 -12.26
CA ARG A 55 10.88 3.85 -10.86
C ARG A 55 11.89 4.46 -9.91
N ALA A 56 13.17 4.51 -10.28
CA ALA A 56 14.20 5.16 -9.48
C ALA A 56 13.96 6.68 -9.37
N LEU A 57 13.54 7.31 -10.47
CA LEU A 57 13.14 8.73 -10.46
C LEU A 57 11.90 8.97 -9.58
N LEU A 58 10.92 8.08 -9.64
CA LEU A 58 9.71 8.15 -8.82
C LEU A 58 10.04 8.04 -7.32
N ASP A 59 10.89 7.09 -6.94
CA ASP A 59 11.33 6.93 -5.54
C ASP A 59 12.03 8.20 -5.03
N THR A 60 12.92 8.76 -5.86
CA THR A 60 13.60 10.03 -5.55
C THR A 60 12.60 11.19 -5.38
N ALA A 61 11.63 11.29 -6.28
CA ALA A 61 10.60 12.33 -6.21
C ALA A 61 9.71 12.19 -4.96
N GLN A 62 9.39 10.96 -4.56
CA GLN A 62 8.64 10.67 -3.34
C GLN A 62 9.41 11.09 -2.08
N GLN A 63 10.70 10.73 -2.00
CA GLN A 63 11.56 11.14 -0.88
C GLN A 63 11.67 12.68 -0.80
N ASN A 64 11.84 13.37 -1.93
CA ASN A 64 11.90 14.83 -1.97
C ASN A 64 10.59 15.49 -1.52
N LEU A 65 9.44 14.91 -1.90
CA LEU A 65 8.14 15.37 -1.45
C LEU A 65 7.98 15.19 0.07
N GLU A 66 8.33 14.02 0.60
CA GLU A 66 8.26 13.75 2.04
C GLU A 66 9.17 14.70 2.84
N ASN A 67 10.39 14.93 2.36
CA ASN A 67 11.31 15.89 2.97
C ASN A 67 10.72 17.31 3.00
N SER A 68 10.14 17.75 1.89
CA SER A 68 9.51 19.07 1.78
C SER A 68 8.29 19.21 2.70
N GLN A 69 7.48 18.16 2.79
CA GLN A 69 6.32 18.11 3.69
C GLN A 69 6.75 18.16 5.16
N ASN A 70 7.81 17.43 5.53
CA ASN A 70 8.38 17.45 6.87
C ASN A 70 8.94 18.82 7.22
N GLU A 71 9.67 19.47 6.31
CA GLU A 71 10.18 20.83 6.53
C GLU A 71 9.03 21.83 6.73
N LEU A 72 8.00 21.75 5.88
CA LEU A 72 6.81 22.58 6.01
C LEU A 72 6.10 22.37 7.35
N LEU A 73 5.96 21.12 7.79
CA LEU A 73 5.33 20.78 9.07
C LEU A 73 6.13 21.37 10.24
N GLN A 74 7.45 21.20 10.25
CA GLN A 74 8.32 21.74 11.31
C GLN A 74 8.23 23.27 11.39
N LYS A 75 8.29 23.96 10.25
CA LYS A 75 8.13 25.42 10.19
C LYS A 75 6.75 25.87 10.66
N SER A 76 5.71 25.15 10.25
CA SER A 76 4.33 25.46 10.64
C SER A 76 4.09 25.26 12.13
N MET A 77 4.67 24.23 12.74
CA MET A 77 4.61 24.01 14.19
C MET A 77 5.30 25.15 14.96
N ARG A 78 6.48 25.60 14.50
CA ARG A 78 7.17 26.76 15.10
C ARG A 78 6.38 28.04 14.93
N ALA A 79 5.83 28.28 13.74
CA ALA A 79 4.98 29.43 13.47
C ALA A 79 3.72 29.43 14.35
N LEU A 80 3.10 28.26 14.58
CA LEU A 80 1.97 28.12 15.49
C LEU A 80 2.36 28.46 16.93
N ALA A 81 3.54 28.04 17.39
CA ALA A 81 4.03 28.39 18.72
C ALA A 81 4.23 29.91 18.88
N TYR A 82 4.84 30.57 17.89
CA TYR A 82 5.00 32.03 17.89
C TYR A 82 3.66 32.76 17.81
N ALA A 83 2.74 32.27 16.99
CA ALA A 83 1.39 32.84 16.88
C ALA A 83 0.65 32.74 18.23
N LYS A 84 0.81 31.63 18.98
CA LYS A 84 0.21 31.49 20.32
C LYS A 84 0.77 32.48 21.34
N ILE A 85 2.08 32.77 21.30
CA ILE A 85 2.70 33.77 22.18
C ILE A 85 2.18 35.17 21.82
N TYR A 86 2.09 35.49 20.53
CA TYR A 86 1.53 36.78 20.08
C TYR A 86 0.05 36.94 20.44
N ALA A 87 -0.70 35.83 20.45
CA ALA A 87 -2.12 35.79 20.76
C ALA A 87 -2.44 35.80 22.26
N GLU A 88 -1.44 35.89 23.14
CA GLU A 88 -1.66 35.82 24.60
C GLU A 88 -2.62 36.91 25.10
N ASP A 89 -2.54 38.11 24.52
CA ASP A 89 -3.43 39.23 24.82
C ASP A 89 -4.77 39.18 24.05
N GLN A 90 -4.98 38.18 23.17
CA GLN A 90 -6.15 38.04 22.30
C GLN A 90 -6.83 36.69 22.50
N GLU A 91 -7.74 36.62 23.47
CA GLU A 91 -8.34 35.37 23.96
C GLU A 91 -9.07 34.54 22.87
N GLU A 92 -9.74 35.21 21.92
CA GLU A 92 -10.41 34.55 20.80
C GLU A 92 -9.42 33.96 19.78
N LEU A 93 -8.34 34.70 19.47
CA LEU A 93 -7.30 34.28 18.54
C LEU A 93 -6.51 33.09 19.13
N PHE A 94 -6.23 33.13 20.43
CA PHE A 94 -5.55 32.05 21.15
C PHE A 94 -6.37 30.76 21.16
N LYS A 95 -7.69 30.84 21.37
CA LYS A 95 -8.61 29.69 21.31
C LYS A 95 -8.62 29.06 19.91
N GLN A 96 -8.67 29.87 18.85
CA GLN A 96 -8.59 29.41 17.47
C GLN A 96 -7.28 28.69 17.18
N LEU A 97 -6.13 29.28 17.53
CA LEU A 97 -4.80 28.68 17.33
C LEU A 97 -4.56 27.44 18.20
N SER A 98 -5.16 27.37 19.38
CA SER A 98 -5.05 26.21 20.27
C SER A 98 -5.86 25.01 19.79
N SER A 99 -6.92 25.23 19.01
CA SER A 99 -7.68 24.16 18.37
C SER A 99 -6.91 23.49 17.22
N LEU A 100 -5.99 24.21 16.57
CA LEU A 100 -5.18 23.69 15.47
C LEU A 100 -4.09 22.74 15.98
N ASN A 101 -4.22 21.46 15.66
CA ASN A 101 -3.22 20.43 15.96
C ASN A 101 -2.58 19.93 14.66
N LEU A 102 -1.49 20.58 14.24
CA LEU A 102 -0.74 20.25 13.03
C LEU A 102 -0.02 18.88 13.11
N ALA A 103 0.23 18.37 14.31
CA ALA A 103 1.01 17.16 14.55
C ALA A 103 0.29 15.82 14.23
N LYS A 104 -1.02 15.82 13.93
CA LYS A 104 -1.82 14.57 13.80
C LYS A 104 -2.52 14.37 12.46
N SER A 105 -2.34 15.26 11.47
CA SER A 105 -3.04 15.16 10.20
C SER A 105 -2.40 14.22 9.18
N SER A 106 -2.04 13.00 9.58
CA SER A 106 -1.70 11.92 8.62
C SER A 106 -2.62 10.70 8.71
N ARG A 107 -3.51 10.61 9.72
CA ARG A 107 -4.43 9.47 9.86
C ARG A 107 -5.74 9.83 10.55
N SER A 108 -6.57 10.73 10.01
CA SER A 108 -8.01 10.68 10.34
C SER A 108 -8.85 11.56 9.41
N SER A 109 -9.47 10.94 8.42
CA SER A 109 -10.78 11.40 7.92
C SER A 109 -11.57 10.23 7.35
N ARG A 110 -11.79 9.20 8.18
CA ARG A 110 -12.93 8.29 8.04
C ARG A 110 -13.55 8.02 9.41
N LYS A 111 -14.19 9.03 10.00
CA LYS A 111 -15.37 8.82 10.87
C LYS A 111 -16.13 10.13 11.10
N SER A 112 -16.86 10.58 10.09
CA SER A 112 -17.96 11.53 10.27
C SER A 112 -19.27 10.73 10.27
N SER A 113 -19.82 10.48 11.46
CA SER A 113 -21.25 10.33 11.76
C SER A 113 -21.40 9.75 13.18
N SER A 114 -21.45 10.63 14.17
CA SER A 114 -22.00 10.33 15.49
C SER A 114 -23.38 10.99 15.56
N GLU A 115 -24.42 10.20 15.34
CA GLU A 115 -25.73 10.47 15.96
C GLU A 115 -25.70 9.96 17.41
N PRO A 116 -26.29 10.71 18.37
CA PRO A 116 -26.34 10.30 19.77
C PRO A 116 -27.55 9.38 20.01
N GLY A 117 -27.30 8.07 20.12
CA GLY A 117 -28.31 7.06 20.44
C GLY A 117 -27.94 6.23 21.68
N GLU A 118 -28.37 6.74 22.82
CA GLU A 118 -28.81 6.07 24.06
C GLU A 118 -28.12 4.79 24.60
N VAL A 119 -27.75 4.90 25.88
CA VAL A 119 -27.11 3.92 26.75
C VAL A 119 -28.06 2.81 27.18
N LYS A 120 -27.69 1.53 27.06
CA LYS A 120 -28.11 0.50 28.04
C LYS A 120 -26.97 -0.44 28.45
N ARG A 121 -26.50 -0.19 29.67
CA ARG A 121 -25.74 -1.11 30.52
C ARG A 121 -26.72 -2.15 31.06
N THR A 122 -26.38 -3.43 31.03
CA THR A 122 -26.63 -4.33 32.18
C THR A 122 -25.63 -5.48 32.17
N ARG A 123 -25.07 -5.72 33.35
CA ARG A 123 -23.96 -6.59 33.69
C ARG A 123 -24.48 -7.69 34.62
N SER A 124 -23.91 -8.89 34.51
CA SER A 124 -24.00 -10.04 35.46
C SER A 124 -25.29 -10.87 35.34
N LYS A 125 -25.33 -12.19 35.59
CA LYS A 125 -24.56 -13.02 36.52
C LYS A 125 -24.89 -14.52 36.29
N LYS A 126 -23.97 -15.40 36.75
CA LYS A 126 -24.22 -16.73 37.38
C LYS A 126 -24.67 -17.89 36.46
N GLN A 127 -23.80 -18.85 36.15
CA GLN A 127 -23.59 -20.13 36.89
C GLN A 127 -24.90 -20.92 37.12
N GLU A 128 -25.06 -22.00 36.37
CA GLU A 128 -25.66 -23.22 36.90
C GLU A 128 -24.89 -24.44 36.36
N LYS A 129 -24.54 -25.31 37.30
CA LYS A 129 -23.74 -26.53 37.22
C LYS A 129 -24.58 -27.56 37.96
N THR A 130 -24.83 -28.72 37.33
CA THR A 130 -25.42 -30.02 37.78
C THR A 130 -26.49 -30.42 36.74
N GLU A 131 -26.60 -31.61 36.16
CA GLU A 131 -26.34 -33.03 36.49
C GLU A 131 -25.80 -33.71 35.21
N ALA A 132 -24.81 -34.61 35.12
CA ALA A 132 -24.45 -35.80 35.89
C ALA A 132 -25.47 -36.95 35.84
N ALA A 133 -25.09 -38.01 35.11
CA ALA A 133 -25.71 -39.36 35.03
C ALA A 133 -27.09 -39.38 34.38
N GLU A 134 -27.36 -40.17 33.34
CA GLU A 134 -27.54 -41.63 33.28
C GLU A 134 -27.88 -41.85 31.78
N GLU A 135 -27.40 -42.80 30.99
CA GLU A 135 -27.38 -44.25 31.18
C GLU A 135 -26.65 -44.84 29.97
N ALA A 136 -25.99 -45.96 30.18
CA ALA A 136 -25.27 -46.70 29.16
C ALA A 136 -26.20 -47.62 28.36
N GLN A 137 -25.70 -48.05 27.19
CA GLN A 137 -25.81 -49.41 26.65
C GLN A 137 -27.03 -49.85 25.79
N VAL A 138 -26.64 -50.46 24.65
CA VAL A 138 -27.22 -51.54 23.80
C VAL A 138 -28.60 -51.41 23.11
N ALA A 139 -28.57 -51.44 21.76
CA ALA A 139 -29.24 -52.39 20.85
C ALA A 139 -29.26 -51.76 19.42
N GLU A 140 -28.47 -52.24 18.46
CA GLU A 140 -28.86 -53.25 17.45
C GLU A 140 -29.97 -52.76 16.51
N VAL A 141 -29.61 -52.34 15.28
CA VAL A 141 -30.05 -52.86 13.96
C VAL A 141 -29.04 -52.41 12.90
#